data_AF-A0A6P0PZ63-F1
#
_entry.id   AF-A0A6P0PZ63-F1
#
_cell.length_a   1.000
_cell.length_b   1.000
_cell.length_c   1.000
_cell.angle_alpha   90.00
_cell.angle_beta   90.00
_cell.angle_gamma   90.00
#
_symmetry.space_group_name_H-M   'P 1'
#
loop_
_entity.id
_entity.type
_entity.pdbx_description
1 polymer ?
#
loop_
_entity_poly.entity_id
_entity_poly.type
_entity_poly.pdbx_seq_one_letter_code
_entity_poly.pdbx_strand_id
1 'polypeptide(L)'
;MIDMEELLNRQDQNKLVDWIESSGLCRSSSSRRTFLIQIELKPEENNVEIAEHDFIVDLIYRLVQSRNTEILGSILKQLSSSPFCNHQKLRYLEARLGLGNYRPSQPKARPAYFVDNRVFRLMPLDIGTIWGLQRSSFIGILAGFEQDEIYETLRNVEFVLSEALSEEQLKANGCSPLPKREWIQLDLSKSDGIPYNKSDILDVAVNFSGEAAKSLKEKNFPPLSIPGFLFKINYKEINDYLPKIKNWCEALLGELFSSSESVAIVIDITYSIDENIPQSLQDITQSLQDIKSQLIKVCGPIPIELMHLDYRLHPQQENLSQCMDEWVKGDAESQSPEAVRGAFTIISEAKLLSDILMDVWVNAIDFDKFHFNLFCQNGILNPDFNQTKNLKLENLTLALLRKYNDQPDSSLKALINKLVVSYPTLQDFNNFCQNTKEQEDDFLYQNDAKQFEFALRANIKLEKAIEKFKAAPVSYVPTAICWLLAASPPTKSSIYKILLLDPKKRAIFGLCTPQEWQKIKKRQDKERQVLDCRRKRPLIYSYSL
;
A
#
# COMPACT_ATOMS: atom_id res chain seq x y z
N MET A 1 -14.97 -17.30 -12.05
CA MET A 1 -14.83 -18.06 -10.80
C MET A 1 -14.90 -19.54 -11.16
N ILE A 2 -13.85 -20.33 -10.89
CA ILE A 2 -13.92 -21.80 -11.06
C ILE A 2 -14.79 -22.31 -9.91
N ASP A 3 -15.82 -23.09 -10.24
CA ASP A 3 -16.68 -23.71 -9.24
C ASP A 3 -15.83 -24.66 -8.37
N MET A 4 -15.93 -24.58 -7.04
CA MET A 4 -15.17 -25.44 -6.13
C MET A 4 -15.53 -26.93 -6.34
N GLU A 5 -16.74 -27.21 -6.85
CA GLU A 5 -17.12 -28.53 -7.32
C GLU A 5 -16.18 -29.00 -8.44
N GLU A 6 -15.76 -28.11 -9.33
CA GLU A 6 -14.80 -28.40 -10.40
C GLU A 6 -13.36 -28.56 -9.88
N LEU A 7 -12.99 -27.89 -8.78
CA LEU A 7 -11.65 -27.91 -8.18
C LEU A 7 -11.43 -29.18 -7.32
N LEU A 8 -12.45 -29.61 -6.57
CA LEU A 8 -12.45 -30.86 -5.77
C LEU A 8 -12.68 -32.11 -6.62
N ASN A 9 -13.33 -31.99 -7.78
CA ASN A 9 -13.51 -33.11 -8.72
C ASN A 9 -12.29 -33.35 -9.63
N ARG A 10 -11.22 -32.55 -9.53
CA ARG A 10 -10.01 -32.79 -10.30
C ARG A 10 -9.25 -34.01 -9.77
N GLN A 11 -8.81 -34.86 -10.68
CA GLN A 11 -8.06 -36.08 -10.34
C GLN A 11 -6.76 -35.82 -9.56
N ASP A 12 -6.15 -34.64 -9.72
CA ASP A 12 -4.93 -34.24 -9.03
C ASP A 12 -5.16 -33.84 -7.55
N GLN A 13 -6.42 -33.62 -7.14
CA GLN A 13 -6.80 -33.23 -5.78
C GLN A 13 -7.31 -34.39 -4.91
N ASN A 14 -7.33 -35.63 -5.43
CA ASN A 14 -7.76 -36.83 -4.69
C ASN A 14 -7.07 -36.99 -3.32
N LYS A 15 -5.79 -36.62 -3.20
CA LYS A 15 -5.05 -36.68 -1.93
C LYS A 15 -5.57 -35.69 -0.89
N LEU A 16 -6.05 -34.52 -1.31
CA LEU A 16 -6.61 -33.51 -0.40
C LEU A 16 -7.92 -34.04 0.22
N VAL A 17 -8.76 -34.64 -0.63
CA VAL A 17 -9.99 -35.31 -0.24
C VAL A 17 -9.72 -36.45 0.75
N ASP A 18 -8.78 -37.34 0.42
CA ASP A 18 -8.42 -38.47 1.29
C ASP A 18 -7.91 -37.97 2.66
N TRP A 19 -7.15 -36.87 2.71
CA TRP A 19 -6.70 -36.26 3.98
C TRP A 19 -7.83 -35.62 4.78
N ILE A 20 -8.80 -34.98 4.12
CA ILE A 20 -9.99 -34.43 4.80
C ILE A 20 -10.83 -35.55 5.40
N GLU A 21 -11.06 -36.66 4.68
CA GLU A 21 -11.75 -37.85 5.21
C GLU A 21 -10.98 -38.47 6.39
N SER A 22 -9.66 -38.60 6.27
CA SER A 22 -8.78 -39.16 7.30
C SER A 22 -8.75 -38.34 8.60
N SER A 23 -9.09 -37.06 8.54
CA SER A 23 -9.14 -36.18 9.72
C SER A 23 -10.38 -36.39 10.58
N GLY A 24 -11.35 -37.20 10.12
CA GLY A 24 -12.61 -37.43 10.83
C GLY A 24 -13.57 -36.24 10.81
N LEU A 25 -13.25 -35.19 10.03
CA LEU A 25 -14.09 -34.00 9.84
C LEU A 25 -15.34 -34.26 9.00
N CYS A 26 -15.41 -35.38 8.28
CA CYS A 26 -16.53 -35.79 7.45
C CYS A 26 -16.79 -37.30 7.62
N ARG A 27 -18.07 -37.69 7.66
CA ARG A 27 -18.48 -39.10 7.52
C ARG A 27 -19.00 -39.27 6.09
N SER A 28 -18.19 -39.77 5.17
CA SER A 28 -18.67 -39.99 3.81
C SER A 28 -19.52 -41.27 3.72
N SER A 29 -20.60 -41.23 2.92
CA SER A 29 -21.23 -42.43 2.39
C SER A 29 -21.22 -42.37 0.85
N SER A 30 -20.53 -43.35 0.26
CA SER A 30 -20.66 -43.88 -1.10
C SER A 30 -21.03 -42.91 -2.24
N SER A 31 -20.26 -41.83 -2.43
CA SER A 31 -19.70 -41.45 -3.73
C SER A 31 -18.82 -40.21 -3.57
N ARG A 32 -17.57 -40.27 -4.05
CA ARG A 32 -16.61 -39.15 -4.08
C ARG A 32 -17.15 -37.87 -4.76
N ARG A 33 -18.34 -37.91 -5.37
CA ARG A 33 -18.98 -36.84 -6.15
C ARG A 33 -19.90 -35.92 -5.36
N THR A 34 -20.24 -36.25 -4.11
CA THR A 34 -21.14 -35.41 -3.30
C THR A 34 -20.36 -34.82 -2.13
N PHE A 35 -19.51 -33.82 -2.40
CA PHE A 35 -18.74 -33.12 -1.35
C PHE A 35 -19.58 -32.09 -0.58
N LEU A 36 -20.86 -31.94 -0.92
CA LEU A 36 -21.75 -31.00 -0.26
C LEU A 36 -22.50 -31.67 0.90
N ILE A 37 -22.05 -31.29 2.10
CA ILE A 37 -22.87 -31.06 3.30
C ILE A 37 -23.41 -32.32 3.98
N GLN A 38 -22.60 -32.88 4.88
CA GLN A 38 -23.05 -33.29 6.22
C GLN A 38 -21.84 -33.26 7.18
N ILE A 39 -21.34 -32.06 7.45
CA ILE A 39 -20.52 -31.84 8.65
C ILE A 39 -21.51 -31.78 9.81
N GLU A 40 -21.68 -32.88 10.56
CA GLU A 40 -22.55 -32.91 11.76
C GLU A 40 -22.03 -31.90 12.79
N LEU A 41 -22.67 -30.73 12.87
CA LEU A 41 -22.51 -29.79 13.95
C LEU A 41 -23.02 -30.44 15.24
N LYS A 42 -22.15 -30.61 16.25
CA LYS A 42 -22.65 -30.56 17.63
C LYS A 42 -22.81 -29.08 17.96
N PRO A 43 -24.01 -28.62 18.33
CA PRO A 43 -24.22 -27.23 18.67
C PRO A 43 -23.51 -26.97 20.00
N GLU A 44 -22.39 -26.26 19.95
CA GLU A 44 -22.01 -25.41 21.07
C GLU A 44 -22.41 -23.98 20.67
N GLU A 45 -23.20 -23.39 21.55
CA GLU A 45 -23.90 -22.12 21.41
C GLU A 45 -22.94 -21.00 20.97
N ASN A 46 -23.01 -20.58 19.71
CA ASN A 46 -22.82 -19.20 19.24
C ASN A 46 -22.94 -19.18 17.70
N ASN A 47 -24.12 -18.81 17.22
CA ASN A 47 -24.40 -18.59 15.81
C ASN A 47 -23.59 -17.41 15.29
N VAL A 48 -22.50 -17.68 14.59
CA VAL A 48 -21.95 -16.74 13.61
C VAL A 48 -22.52 -17.18 12.26
N GLU A 49 -23.43 -16.39 11.69
CA GLU A 49 -23.77 -16.51 10.27
C GLU A 49 -22.51 -16.17 9.46
N ILE A 50 -21.75 -17.21 9.11
CA ILE A 50 -20.64 -17.09 8.18
C ILE A 50 -21.26 -17.19 6.79
N ALA A 51 -21.18 -16.11 6.02
CA ALA A 51 -21.60 -16.11 4.61
C ALA A 51 -20.94 -17.29 3.89
N GLU A 52 -21.72 -18.02 3.08
CA GLU A 52 -21.32 -19.24 2.35
C GLU A 52 -20.09 -19.09 1.42
N HIS A 53 -19.52 -17.90 1.32
CA HIS A 53 -18.57 -17.52 0.27
C HIS A 53 -17.08 -17.66 0.62
N ASP A 54 -16.73 -18.21 1.79
CA ASP A 54 -15.33 -18.51 2.09
C ASP A 54 -15.17 -19.89 2.77
N PHE A 55 -15.71 -20.94 2.13
CA PHE A 55 -15.62 -22.33 2.59
C PHE A 55 -14.20 -22.79 2.94
N ILE A 56 -13.17 -22.29 2.26
CA ILE A 56 -11.76 -22.59 2.59
C ILE A 56 -11.40 -22.02 3.97
N VAL A 57 -11.87 -20.82 4.30
CA VAL A 57 -11.66 -20.21 5.62
C VAL A 57 -12.44 -20.95 6.71
N ASP A 58 -13.68 -21.40 6.44
CA ASP A 58 -14.45 -22.23 7.38
C ASP A 58 -13.83 -23.63 7.58
N LEU A 59 -13.40 -24.28 6.49
CA LEU A 59 -12.68 -25.56 6.53
C LEU A 59 -11.40 -25.45 7.35
N ILE A 60 -10.61 -24.40 7.11
CA ILE A 60 -9.40 -24.08 7.87
C ILE A 60 -9.73 -23.80 9.34
N TYR A 61 -10.77 -23.01 9.62
CA TYR A 61 -11.18 -22.66 10.98
C TYR A 61 -11.60 -23.92 11.77
N ARG A 62 -12.35 -24.83 11.15
CA ARG A 62 -12.77 -26.12 11.74
C ARG A 62 -11.62 -27.12 11.85
N LEU A 63 -10.68 -27.12 10.89
CA LEU A 63 -9.44 -27.87 10.98
C LEU A 63 -8.58 -27.40 12.18
N VAL A 64 -8.49 -26.09 12.41
CA VAL A 64 -7.81 -25.51 13.59
C VAL A 64 -8.48 -25.98 14.90
N GLN A 65 -9.81 -26.16 14.92
CA GLN A 65 -10.52 -26.67 16.10
C GLN A 65 -10.35 -28.18 16.33
N SER A 66 -10.09 -28.99 15.29
CA SER A 66 -10.00 -30.46 15.41
C SER A 66 -8.70 -30.98 16.05
N ARG A 67 -7.76 -30.09 16.39
CA ARG A 67 -6.48 -30.37 17.09
C ARG A 67 -5.58 -31.43 16.46
N ASN A 68 -5.83 -31.88 15.23
CA ASN A 68 -4.95 -32.82 14.53
C ASN A 68 -3.91 -32.07 13.70
N THR A 69 -2.85 -31.62 14.36
CA THR A 69 -1.79 -30.77 13.80
C THR A 69 -1.04 -31.42 12.62
N GLU A 70 -0.93 -32.75 12.58
CA GLU A 70 -0.24 -33.48 11.51
C GLU A 70 -1.03 -33.48 10.20
N ILE A 71 -2.35 -33.70 10.28
CA ILE A 71 -3.23 -33.66 9.10
C ILE A 71 -3.41 -32.21 8.62
N LEU A 72 -3.55 -31.27 9.56
CA LEU A 72 -3.53 -29.84 9.27
C LEU A 72 -2.27 -29.41 8.52
N GLY A 73 -1.09 -29.84 8.98
CA GLY A 73 0.18 -29.56 8.31
C GLY A 73 0.23 -30.14 6.90
N SER A 74 -0.33 -31.33 6.69
CA SER A 74 -0.42 -31.95 5.36
C SER A 74 -1.36 -31.18 4.42
N ILE A 75 -2.54 -30.77 4.91
CA ILE A 75 -3.52 -29.98 4.14
C ILE A 75 -2.94 -28.60 3.79
N LEU A 76 -2.35 -27.90 4.76
CA LEU A 76 -1.72 -26.59 4.53
C LEU A 76 -0.59 -26.69 3.51
N LYS A 77 0.24 -27.74 3.59
CA LYS A 77 1.31 -27.99 2.60
C LYS A 77 0.74 -28.19 1.19
N GLN A 78 -0.39 -28.88 1.04
CA GLN A 78 -1.03 -29.03 -0.27
C GLN A 78 -1.63 -27.73 -0.78
N LEU A 79 -2.34 -27.00 0.08
CA LEU A 79 -2.92 -25.70 -0.27
C LEU A 79 -1.82 -24.68 -0.62
N SER A 80 -0.65 -24.77 0.02
CA SER A 80 0.50 -23.91 -0.28
C SER A 80 1.08 -24.14 -1.68
N SER A 81 0.82 -25.31 -2.28
CA SER A 81 1.19 -25.61 -3.67
C SER A 81 0.09 -25.25 -4.68
N SER A 82 -1.09 -24.82 -4.21
CA SER A 82 -2.19 -24.40 -5.07
C SER A 82 -2.02 -22.93 -5.49
N PRO A 83 -2.06 -22.62 -6.80
CA PRO A 83 -2.00 -21.24 -7.27
C PRO A 83 -3.24 -20.41 -6.87
N PHE A 84 -4.31 -21.08 -6.41
CA PHE A 84 -5.59 -20.44 -6.05
C PHE A 84 -5.67 -20.03 -4.57
N CYS A 85 -4.70 -20.43 -3.75
CA CYS A 85 -4.73 -20.13 -2.33
C CYS A 85 -3.86 -18.91 -1.99
N ASN A 86 -4.38 -17.98 -1.19
CA ASN A 86 -3.60 -16.87 -0.67
C ASN A 86 -2.50 -17.41 0.28
N HIS A 87 -1.26 -17.42 -0.21
CA HIS A 87 -0.11 -17.97 0.49
C HIS A 87 0.20 -17.25 1.82
N GLN A 88 -0.14 -15.97 1.97
CA GLN A 88 0.05 -15.26 3.22
C GLN A 88 -0.95 -15.71 4.28
N LYS A 89 -2.23 -15.87 3.90
CA LYS A 89 -3.25 -16.43 4.80
C LYS A 89 -2.83 -17.82 5.28
N LEU A 90 -2.36 -18.69 4.37
CA LEU A 90 -1.86 -20.02 4.72
C LEU A 90 -0.67 -19.98 5.69
N ARG A 91 0.33 -19.13 5.44
CA ARG A 91 1.49 -18.98 6.35
C ARG A 91 1.11 -18.43 7.71
N TYR A 92 0.15 -17.50 7.76
CA TYR A 92 -0.38 -16.99 9.02
C TYR A 92 -1.01 -18.12 9.83
N LEU A 93 -1.77 -19.01 9.18
CA LEU A 93 -2.39 -20.17 9.80
C LEU A 93 -1.35 -21.21 10.25
N GLU A 94 -0.35 -21.52 9.42
CA GLU A 94 0.77 -22.39 9.78
C GLU A 94 1.44 -21.91 11.08
N ALA A 95 1.66 -20.60 11.20
CA ALA A 95 2.26 -20.03 12.39
C ALA A 95 1.34 -20.00 13.62
N ARG A 96 0.05 -19.71 13.43
CA ARG A 96 -0.95 -19.78 14.52
C ARG A 96 -1.07 -21.20 15.08
N LEU A 97 -0.82 -22.20 14.23
CA LEU A 97 -0.81 -23.62 14.59
C LEU A 97 0.55 -24.13 15.09
N GLY A 98 1.58 -23.28 15.14
CA GLY A 98 2.93 -23.67 15.55
C GLY A 98 3.63 -24.62 14.55
N LEU A 99 3.10 -24.75 13.34
CA LEU A 99 3.61 -25.63 12.27
C LEU A 99 4.75 -24.98 11.46
N GLY A 100 5.03 -23.70 11.68
CA GLY A 100 6.14 -22.99 11.09
C GLY A 100 6.35 -21.61 11.72
N ASN A 101 7.50 -21.01 11.47
CA ASN A 101 7.74 -19.61 11.80
C ASN A 101 7.06 -18.73 10.74
N TYR A 102 6.05 -17.94 11.12
CA TYR A 102 5.52 -16.91 10.20
C TYR A 102 6.68 -16.05 9.77
N ARG A 103 7.01 -16.09 8.48
CA ARG A 103 7.87 -15.08 7.86
C ARG A 103 6.95 -14.17 7.05
N PRO A 104 6.70 -12.94 7.55
CA PRO A 104 6.06 -11.89 6.77
C PRO A 104 6.73 -11.82 5.39
N SER A 105 5.93 -11.62 4.34
CA SER A 105 6.49 -11.49 2.99
C SER A 105 7.30 -10.19 2.88
N GLN A 106 8.06 -10.05 1.80
CA GLN A 106 8.63 -8.74 1.46
C GLN A 106 7.52 -7.69 1.34
N PRO A 107 7.75 -6.46 1.83
CA PRO A 107 6.83 -5.35 1.62
C PRO A 107 6.50 -5.20 0.14
N LYS A 108 5.20 -5.17 -0.18
CA LYS A 108 4.73 -4.84 -1.52
C LYS A 108 4.61 -3.32 -1.63
N ALA A 109 4.81 -2.79 -2.83
CA ALA A 109 4.56 -1.37 -3.10
C ALA A 109 3.09 -1.04 -2.82
N ARG A 110 2.89 0.09 -2.15
CA ARG A 110 1.60 0.72 -1.84
C ARG A 110 1.75 2.23 -2.01
N PRO A 111 1.90 2.70 -3.26
CA PRO A 111 1.97 4.11 -3.55
C PRO A 111 0.66 4.77 -3.17
N ALA A 112 0.76 5.99 -2.67
CA ALA A 112 -0.37 6.79 -2.26
C ALA A 112 -0.08 8.27 -2.52
N TYR A 113 -1.14 9.03 -2.76
CA TYR A 113 -1.09 10.46 -3.00
C TYR A 113 -1.65 11.21 -1.81
N PHE A 114 -0.97 12.26 -1.38
CA PHE A 114 -1.54 13.18 -0.41
C PHE A 114 -2.74 13.92 -1.01
N VAL A 115 -3.86 13.91 -0.29
CA VAL A 115 -5.10 14.58 -0.74
C VAL A 115 -5.00 16.10 -0.60
N ASP A 116 -4.19 16.60 0.34
CA ASP A 116 -4.18 18.02 0.73
C ASP A 116 -3.38 18.96 -0.19
N ASN A 117 -3.18 18.58 -1.46
CA ASN A 117 -2.65 19.44 -2.54
C ASN A 117 -1.30 20.13 -2.25
N ARG A 118 -0.56 19.70 -1.22
CA ARG A 118 0.80 20.19 -0.94
C ARG A 118 1.74 19.81 -2.09
N VAL A 119 2.83 20.55 -2.22
CA VAL A 119 3.83 20.49 -3.31
C VAL A 119 4.04 19.05 -3.84
N PHE A 120 3.95 18.88 -5.17
CA PHE A 120 3.96 17.60 -5.92
C PHE A 120 2.70 16.73 -5.79
N ARG A 121 1.57 17.25 -6.29
CA ARG A 121 0.25 16.58 -6.32
C ARG A 121 0.27 15.19 -6.97
N LEU A 122 1.21 14.95 -7.87
CA LEU A 122 1.25 13.74 -8.71
C LEU A 122 2.44 12.82 -8.38
N MET A 123 3.18 13.09 -7.30
CA MET A 123 4.25 12.19 -6.87
C MET A 123 3.69 11.16 -5.87
N PRO A 124 3.56 9.89 -6.27
CA PRO A 124 3.14 8.83 -5.36
C PRO A 124 4.23 8.59 -4.32
N LEU A 125 3.83 8.34 -3.07
CA LEU A 125 4.74 7.92 -1.99
C LEU A 125 4.31 6.57 -1.43
N ASP A 126 5.25 5.73 -1.06
CA ASP A 126 4.93 4.40 -0.53
C ASP A 126 4.51 4.49 0.94
N ILE A 127 3.32 3.99 1.30
CA ILE A 127 2.85 4.03 2.70
C ILE A 127 3.78 3.22 3.63
N GLY A 128 4.41 2.16 3.12
CA GLY A 128 5.36 1.36 3.88
C GLY A 128 6.56 2.19 4.30
N THR A 129 7.06 3.03 3.39
CA THR A 129 8.16 3.95 3.71
C THR A 129 7.70 5.15 4.55
N ILE A 130 6.55 5.75 4.25
CA ILE A 130 6.06 6.97 4.94
C ILE A 130 5.55 6.67 6.35
N TRP A 131 4.75 5.63 6.53
CA TRP A 131 4.10 5.28 7.79
C TRP A 131 4.74 4.07 8.46
N GLY A 132 5.14 3.04 7.70
CA GLY A 132 5.74 1.83 8.26
C GLY A 132 7.08 2.08 8.96
N LEU A 133 7.93 2.98 8.42
CA LEU A 133 9.21 3.34 9.05
C LEU A 133 9.08 4.38 10.18
N GLN A 134 7.97 5.11 10.27
CA GLN A 134 7.85 6.23 11.19
C GLN A 134 7.76 5.80 12.67
N ARG A 135 8.63 6.36 13.53
CA ARG A 135 8.66 6.08 14.98
C ARG A 135 7.99 7.12 15.88
N SER A 136 7.62 8.27 15.32
CA SER A 136 6.82 9.27 16.03
C SER A 136 5.34 8.90 16.07
N SER A 137 4.55 9.65 16.84
CA SER A 137 3.09 9.59 16.82
C SER A 137 2.52 10.22 15.54
N PHE A 138 1.44 9.65 14.99
CA PHE A 138 0.70 10.18 13.85
C PHE A 138 -0.68 9.52 13.70
N ILE A 139 -1.57 10.17 12.96
CA ILE A 139 -2.78 9.56 12.41
C ILE A 139 -2.66 9.58 10.88
N GLY A 140 -2.67 8.41 10.24
CA GLY A 140 -2.82 8.28 8.80
C GLY A 140 -4.26 7.95 8.47
N ILE A 141 -4.87 8.68 7.54
CA ILE A 141 -6.17 8.35 6.96
C ILE A 141 -5.90 7.97 5.51
N LEU A 142 -6.33 6.79 5.11
CA LEU A 142 -6.10 6.23 3.80
C LEU A 142 -7.43 5.83 3.18
N ALA A 143 -7.68 6.23 1.93
CA ALA A 143 -8.74 5.63 1.12
C ALA A 143 -8.13 4.64 0.14
N GLY A 144 -8.69 3.43 0.09
CA GLY A 144 -8.19 2.29 -0.67
C GLY A 144 -9.27 1.29 -1.02
N PHE A 145 -8.90 0.21 -1.68
CA PHE A 145 -9.78 -0.93 -1.95
C PHE A 145 -9.63 -2.00 -0.85
N GLU A 146 -10.65 -2.84 -0.72
CA GLU A 146 -10.68 -3.87 0.32
C GLU A 146 -9.50 -4.84 0.27
N GLN A 147 -8.92 -5.06 -0.91
CA GLN A 147 -7.84 -6.03 -1.15
C GLN A 147 -6.44 -5.40 -1.13
N ASP A 148 -6.30 -4.15 -0.69
CA ASP A 148 -4.99 -3.46 -0.63
C ASP A 148 -4.08 -3.99 0.50
N GLU A 149 -4.55 -4.82 1.42
CA GLU A 149 -3.72 -5.50 2.44
C GLU A 149 -2.83 -4.51 3.25
N ILE A 150 -3.38 -3.35 3.64
CA ILE A 150 -2.62 -2.26 4.30
C ILE A 150 -2.00 -2.71 5.62
N TYR A 151 -2.76 -3.44 6.43
CA TYR A 151 -2.28 -4.02 7.67
C TYR A 151 -1.05 -4.92 7.46
N GLU A 152 -1.12 -5.83 6.49
CA GLU A 152 0.00 -6.74 6.18
C GLU A 152 1.20 -5.96 5.62
N THR A 153 0.98 -4.91 4.84
CA THR A 153 2.06 -4.04 4.36
C THR A 153 2.83 -3.43 5.54
N LEU A 154 2.13 -2.84 6.50
CA LEU A 154 2.75 -2.22 7.68
C LEU A 154 3.50 -3.25 8.54
N ARG A 155 2.94 -4.45 8.72
CA ARG A 155 3.63 -5.56 9.42
C ARG A 155 4.87 -6.07 8.69
N ASN A 156 4.78 -6.23 7.38
CA ASN A 156 5.91 -6.68 6.55
C ASN A 156 7.06 -5.68 6.65
N VAL A 157 6.77 -4.38 6.62
CA VAL A 157 7.80 -3.33 6.80
C VAL A 157 8.44 -3.42 8.17
N GLU A 158 7.64 -3.57 9.23
CA GLU A 158 8.15 -3.72 10.59
C GLU A 158 9.09 -4.91 10.73
N PHE A 159 8.71 -6.05 10.13
CA PHE A 159 9.53 -7.25 10.12
C PHE A 159 10.87 -7.02 9.43
N VAL A 160 10.86 -6.44 8.23
CA VAL A 160 12.08 -6.15 7.46
C VAL A 160 12.97 -5.13 8.16
N LEU A 161 12.38 -4.13 8.83
CA LEU A 161 13.14 -3.19 9.66
C LEU A 161 13.77 -3.89 10.86
N SER A 162 13.04 -4.78 11.52
CA SER A 162 13.56 -5.56 12.66
C SER A 162 14.75 -6.43 12.23
N GLU A 163 14.68 -7.06 11.05
CA GLU A 163 15.81 -7.81 10.48
C GLU A 163 17.01 -6.90 10.17
N ALA A 164 16.76 -5.70 9.62
CA ALA A 164 17.82 -4.75 9.29
C ALA A 164 18.50 -4.18 10.55
N LEU A 165 17.73 -3.87 11.60
CA LEU A 165 18.24 -3.42 12.91
C LEU A 165 19.07 -4.51 13.59
N SER A 166 18.61 -5.76 13.55
CA SER A 166 19.37 -6.89 14.10
C SER A 166 20.73 -7.03 13.42
N GLU A 167 20.77 -6.86 12.09
CA GLU A 167 22.01 -6.91 11.33
C GLU A 167 22.94 -5.72 11.61
N GLU A 168 22.38 -4.51 11.80
CA GLU A 168 23.14 -3.32 12.15
C GLU A 168 23.76 -3.45 13.56
N GLN A 169 22.99 -3.90 14.55
CA GLN A 169 23.46 -4.10 15.92
C GLN A 169 24.61 -5.10 16.01
N LEU A 170 24.60 -6.14 15.16
CA LEU A 170 25.69 -7.09 15.04
C LEU A 170 26.97 -6.48 14.45
N LYS A 171 26.85 -5.39 13.69
CA LYS A 171 27.98 -4.77 12.95
C LYS A 171 28.47 -3.47 13.58
N ALA A 172 27.64 -2.75 14.32
CA ALA A 172 27.94 -1.43 14.85
C ALA A 172 27.79 -1.39 16.38
N ASN A 173 28.91 -1.27 17.09
CA ASN A 173 28.94 -0.97 18.52
C ASN A 173 28.49 0.49 18.75
N GLY A 174 27.19 0.75 18.89
CA GLY A 174 26.71 2.01 19.48
C GLY A 174 25.50 2.71 18.86
N CYS A 175 24.73 2.08 17.96
CA CYS A 175 23.47 2.68 17.53
C CYS A 175 22.43 2.57 18.66
N SER A 176 21.76 3.69 19.00
CA SER A 176 20.67 3.64 19.99
C SER A 176 19.52 2.83 19.41
N PRO A 177 18.96 1.86 20.14
CA PRO A 177 17.92 1.00 19.60
C PRO A 177 16.68 1.82 19.23
N LEU A 178 16.23 1.71 17.99
CA LEU A 178 14.95 2.26 17.56
C LEU A 178 13.82 1.37 18.10
N PRO A 179 12.69 1.95 18.54
CA PRO A 179 11.57 1.15 19.00
C PRO A 179 10.92 0.37 17.85
N LYS A 180 10.48 -0.85 18.14
CA LYS A 180 9.64 -1.69 17.28
C LYS A 180 8.20 -1.21 17.38
N ARG A 181 7.49 -1.11 16.24
CA ARG A 181 6.06 -0.80 16.23
C ARG A 181 5.22 -2.07 16.19
N GLU A 182 4.37 -2.27 17.19
CA GLU A 182 3.44 -3.40 17.21
C GLU A 182 2.11 -2.99 16.59
N TRP A 183 1.88 -3.42 15.35
CA TRP A 183 0.64 -3.15 14.61
C TRP A 183 -0.50 -4.09 15.03
N ILE A 184 -1.60 -3.50 15.46
CA ILE A 184 -2.81 -4.19 15.94
C ILE A 184 -3.99 -3.74 15.07
N GLN A 185 -4.66 -4.69 14.42
CA GLN A 185 -5.87 -4.41 13.64
C GLN A 185 -7.09 -4.50 14.54
N LEU A 186 -7.91 -3.44 14.56
CA LEU A 186 -9.14 -3.36 15.34
C LEU A 186 -10.36 -3.38 14.42
N ASP A 187 -11.39 -4.09 14.86
CA ASP A 187 -12.71 -4.12 14.25
C ASP A 187 -13.70 -3.40 15.17
N LEU A 188 -13.97 -2.15 14.80
CA LEU A 188 -14.83 -1.25 15.58
C LEU A 188 -16.31 -1.68 15.56
N SER A 189 -16.71 -2.63 14.71
CA SER A 189 -18.07 -3.18 14.72
C SER A 189 -18.36 -3.95 16.01
N LYS A 190 -17.30 -4.50 16.63
CA LYS A 190 -17.35 -5.26 17.90
C LYS A 190 -17.38 -4.38 19.14
N SER A 191 -17.32 -3.06 18.97
CA SER A 191 -17.33 -2.11 20.08
C SER A 191 -18.58 -1.24 20.03
N ASP A 192 -19.27 -1.16 21.17
CA ASP A 192 -20.40 -0.26 21.35
C ASP A 192 -20.00 1.10 21.96
N GLY A 193 -18.72 1.30 22.29
CA GLY A 193 -18.31 2.43 23.12
C GLY A 193 -16.86 2.91 22.97
N ILE A 194 -16.51 3.82 23.89
CA ILE A 194 -15.15 4.34 24.06
C ILE A 194 -14.34 3.30 24.82
N PRO A 195 -13.11 2.96 24.42
CA PRO A 195 -12.28 2.07 25.21
C PRO A 195 -11.78 2.84 26.45
N TYR A 196 -12.08 2.33 27.64
CA TYR A 196 -11.69 2.93 28.92
C TYR A 196 -10.43 2.29 29.50
N ASN A 197 -10.07 1.10 29.04
CA ASN A 197 -8.89 0.37 29.47
C ASN A 197 -8.22 -0.39 28.31
N LYS A 198 -6.96 -0.80 28.49
CA LYS A 198 -6.21 -1.53 27.45
C LYS A 198 -6.81 -2.91 27.13
N SER A 199 -7.56 -3.53 28.03
CA SER A 199 -8.25 -4.80 27.75
C SER A 199 -9.39 -4.64 26.75
N ASP A 200 -10.08 -3.49 26.72
CA ASP A 200 -11.14 -3.22 25.73
C ASP A 200 -10.60 -3.28 24.28
N ILE A 201 -9.29 -3.02 24.09
CA ILE A 201 -8.61 -3.15 22.80
C ILE A 201 -8.54 -4.62 22.36
N LEU A 202 -8.36 -5.55 23.30
CA LEU A 202 -8.26 -6.99 23.00
C LEU A 202 -9.58 -7.55 22.51
N ASP A 203 -10.70 -7.04 23.01
CA ASP A 203 -12.04 -7.52 22.66
C ASP A 203 -12.40 -7.21 21.20
N VAL A 204 -11.78 -6.18 20.62
CA VAL A 204 -12.00 -5.74 19.24
C VAL A 204 -10.87 -6.10 18.28
N ALA A 205 -9.76 -6.65 18.78
CA ALA A 205 -8.59 -6.96 17.96
C ALA A 205 -8.84 -8.20 17.08
N VAL A 206 -8.64 -8.08 15.77
CA VAL A 206 -8.93 -9.16 14.79
C VAL A 206 -7.70 -9.97 14.44
N ASN A 207 -6.56 -9.30 14.26
CA ASN A 207 -5.31 -9.91 13.84
C ASN A 207 -4.20 -9.36 14.72
N PHE A 208 -3.81 -10.09 15.76
CA PHE A 208 -2.70 -9.71 16.62
C PHE A 208 -1.88 -10.93 17.01
N SER A 209 -0.57 -10.73 17.21
CA SER A 209 0.33 -11.80 17.66
C SER A 209 0.15 -12.08 19.15
N GLY A 210 0.55 -13.26 19.61
CA GLY A 210 0.62 -13.56 21.04
C GLY A 210 1.53 -12.59 21.81
N GLU A 211 2.54 -12.02 21.15
CA GLU A 211 3.38 -10.96 21.71
C GLU A 211 2.58 -9.66 21.93
N ALA A 212 1.86 -9.18 20.91
CA ALA A 212 1.03 -7.98 21.04
C ALA A 212 -0.09 -8.17 22.09
N ALA A 213 -0.67 -9.36 22.15
CA ALA A 213 -1.63 -9.76 23.18
C ALA A 213 -1.05 -9.60 24.59
N LYS A 214 0.19 -10.04 24.76
CA LYS A 214 0.91 -9.97 26.03
C LYS A 214 1.25 -8.52 26.37
N SER A 215 1.78 -7.75 25.41
CA SER A 215 2.08 -6.31 25.56
C SER A 215 0.85 -5.50 26.01
N LEU A 216 -0.34 -5.80 25.48
CA LEU A 216 -1.58 -5.11 25.85
C LEU A 216 -2.11 -5.48 27.25
N LYS A 217 -1.85 -6.72 27.72
CA LYS A 217 -2.21 -7.17 29.07
C LYS A 217 -1.27 -6.62 30.14
N GLU A 218 -0.04 -6.31 29.77
CA GLU A 218 0.93 -5.68 30.63
C GLU A 218 0.56 -4.20 30.86
N LYS A 219 0.90 -3.65 32.05
CA LYS A 219 0.59 -2.25 32.37
C LYS A 219 1.23 -1.28 31.38
N ASN A 220 2.44 -1.61 30.92
CA ASN A 220 3.23 -0.83 29.97
C ASN A 220 3.68 -1.74 28.82
N PHE A 221 3.87 -1.18 27.63
CA PHE A 221 4.49 -1.93 26.54
C PHE A 221 5.93 -2.31 26.91
N PRO A 222 6.47 -3.42 26.36
CA PRO A 222 7.86 -3.77 26.55
C PRO A 222 8.79 -2.60 26.20
N PRO A 223 9.94 -2.46 26.89
CA PRO A 223 10.93 -1.45 26.53
C PRO A 223 11.28 -1.55 25.04
N LEU A 224 11.32 -0.40 24.36
CA LEU A 224 11.54 -0.31 22.91
C LEU A 224 10.42 -0.89 22.05
N SER A 225 9.20 -1.03 22.58
CA SER A 225 8.00 -1.29 21.79
C SER A 225 7.07 -0.07 21.84
N ILE A 226 6.44 0.25 20.70
CA ILE A 226 5.45 1.31 20.58
C ILE A 226 4.20 0.80 19.85
N PRO A 227 3.00 1.22 20.25
CA PRO A 227 1.77 0.71 19.64
C PRO A 227 1.49 1.34 18.27
N GLY A 228 0.94 0.55 17.36
CA GLY A 228 0.35 1.00 16.11
C GLY A 228 -1.04 0.38 15.95
N PHE A 229 -2.05 1.18 15.65
CA PHE A 229 -3.43 0.71 15.48
C PHE A 229 -3.88 0.88 14.03
N LEU A 230 -4.65 -0.07 13.52
CA LEU A 230 -5.31 0.04 12.23
C LEU A 230 -6.81 -0.20 12.38
N PHE A 231 -7.62 0.76 11.94
CA PHE A 231 -9.07 0.61 11.79
C PHE A 231 -9.36 0.35 10.33
N LYS A 232 -10.11 -0.72 10.02
CA LYS A 232 -10.62 -0.97 8.67
C LYS A 232 -12.10 -0.65 8.65
N ILE A 233 -12.53 0.25 7.78
CA ILE A 233 -13.89 0.80 7.77
C ILE A 233 -14.39 0.81 6.33
N ASN A 234 -15.58 0.25 6.10
CA ASN A 234 -16.22 0.37 4.80
C ASN A 234 -16.69 1.82 4.58
N TYR A 235 -16.40 2.41 3.43
CA TYR A 235 -16.77 3.79 3.10
C TYR A 235 -18.29 4.05 3.29
N LYS A 236 -19.16 3.07 2.99
CA LYS A 236 -20.61 3.21 3.16
C LYS A 236 -21.03 3.42 4.61
N GLU A 237 -20.24 2.93 5.55
CA GLU A 237 -20.53 2.95 6.98
C GLU A 237 -19.78 4.10 7.69
N ILE A 238 -19.02 4.92 6.95
CA ILE A 238 -18.10 5.90 7.51
C ILE A 238 -18.78 6.88 8.47
N ASN A 239 -20.02 7.28 8.17
CA ASN A 239 -20.80 8.21 8.99
C ASN A 239 -21.21 7.58 10.33
N ASP A 240 -21.50 6.28 10.33
CA ASP A 240 -21.87 5.53 11.52
C ASP A 240 -20.65 5.28 12.42
N TYR A 241 -19.49 5.06 11.81
CA TYR A 241 -18.23 4.88 12.53
C TYR A 241 -17.56 6.18 12.97
N LEU A 242 -17.92 7.33 12.40
CA LEU A 242 -17.23 8.59 12.68
C LEU A 242 -17.15 8.95 14.18
N PRO A 243 -18.24 8.85 14.97
CA PRO A 243 -18.16 9.03 16.41
C PRO A 243 -17.24 8.00 17.09
N LYS A 244 -17.27 6.73 16.65
CA LYS A 244 -16.41 5.67 17.19
C LYS A 244 -14.94 5.95 16.89
N ILE A 245 -14.58 6.27 15.65
CA ILE A 245 -13.22 6.63 15.24
C ILE A 245 -12.69 7.76 16.12
N LYS A 246 -13.47 8.82 16.30
CA LYS A 246 -13.10 9.97 17.12
C LYS A 246 -12.79 9.55 18.56
N ASN A 247 -13.72 8.84 19.19
CA ASN A 247 -13.59 8.41 20.58
C ASN A 247 -12.40 7.45 20.77
N TRP A 248 -12.20 6.52 19.84
CA TRP A 248 -11.06 5.60 19.86
C TRP A 248 -9.73 6.33 19.66
N CYS A 249 -9.65 7.28 18.72
CA CYS A 249 -8.44 8.09 18.52
C CYS A 249 -8.11 8.91 19.77
N GLU A 250 -9.10 9.53 20.40
CA GLU A 250 -8.93 10.31 21.64
C GLU A 250 -8.43 9.43 22.79
N ALA A 251 -9.08 8.30 23.03
CA ALA A 251 -8.70 7.36 24.08
C ALA A 251 -7.30 6.76 23.85
N LEU A 252 -6.98 6.33 22.62
CA LEU A 252 -5.67 5.75 22.29
C LEU A 252 -4.52 6.75 22.36
N LEU A 253 -4.75 8.02 22.04
CA LEU A 253 -3.70 9.06 22.07
C LEU A 253 -3.56 9.74 23.42
N GLY A 254 -4.61 9.77 24.23
CA GLY A 254 -4.66 10.53 25.49
C GLY A 254 -4.73 9.67 26.74
N GLU A 255 -5.66 8.71 26.81
CA GLU A 255 -6.07 8.08 28.07
C GLU A 255 -5.38 6.72 28.31
N LEU A 256 -5.31 5.89 27.27
CA LEU A 256 -4.91 4.49 27.39
C LEU A 256 -3.40 4.28 27.35
N PHE A 257 -2.69 5.13 26.62
CA PHE A 257 -1.24 5.08 26.47
C PHE A 257 -0.66 6.32 27.12
N SER A 258 0.38 6.14 27.94
CA SER A 258 0.92 7.25 28.71
C SER A 258 1.47 8.32 27.76
N SER A 259 1.52 9.58 28.22
CA SER A 259 2.11 10.70 27.46
C SER A 259 3.60 10.53 27.13
N SER A 260 4.20 9.39 27.47
CA SER A 260 5.57 8.97 27.14
C SER A 260 5.64 7.94 26.00
N GLU A 261 4.53 7.37 25.55
CA GLU A 261 4.48 6.35 24.49
C GLU A 261 4.09 6.99 23.14
N SER A 262 4.84 6.70 22.07
CA SER A 262 4.52 7.21 20.73
C SER A 262 3.49 6.30 20.06
N VAL A 263 2.31 6.83 19.75
CA VAL A 263 1.18 6.03 19.22
C VAL A 263 0.93 6.39 17.75
N ALA A 264 0.81 5.38 16.90
CA ALA A 264 0.36 5.55 15.52
C ALA A 264 -1.04 4.98 15.33
N ILE A 265 -1.87 5.66 14.55
CA ILE A 265 -3.20 5.19 14.16
C ILE A 265 -3.30 5.29 12.64
N VAL A 266 -3.75 4.23 11.98
CA VAL A 266 -4.08 4.21 10.56
C VAL A 266 -5.56 3.90 10.40
N ILE A 267 -6.28 4.76 9.70
CA ILE A 267 -7.70 4.60 9.38
C ILE A 267 -7.76 4.25 7.90
N ASP A 268 -7.99 2.97 7.62
CA ASP A 268 -8.09 2.39 6.29
C ASP A 268 -9.57 2.36 5.87
N ILE A 269 -9.95 3.31 5.02
CA ILE A 269 -11.30 3.44 4.50
C ILE A 269 -11.36 2.72 3.16
N THR A 270 -12.07 1.60 3.16
CA THR A 270 -12.14 0.71 2.01
C THR A 270 -13.45 0.83 1.28
N TYR A 271 -13.40 0.80 -0.05
CA TYR A 271 -14.59 0.74 -0.91
C TYR A 271 -14.52 -0.48 -1.83
N SER A 272 -15.71 -0.95 -2.26
CA SER A 272 -15.81 -2.04 -3.23
C SER A 272 -15.50 -1.55 -4.64
N ILE A 273 -14.95 -2.44 -5.46
CA ILE A 273 -14.58 -2.18 -6.85
C ILE A 273 -15.82 -2.02 -7.75
N ASP A 274 -16.96 -2.57 -7.33
CA ASP A 274 -18.22 -2.54 -8.09
C ASP A 274 -18.97 -1.19 -8.00
N GLU A 275 -18.43 -0.22 -7.26
CA GLU A 275 -19.06 1.09 -7.05
C GLU A 275 -18.62 2.12 -8.09
N ASN A 276 -19.49 3.09 -8.40
CA ASN A 276 -19.25 4.10 -9.44
C ASN A 276 -18.12 5.08 -9.03
N ILE A 277 -16.87 4.71 -9.34
CA ILE A 277 -15.62 5.30 -8.85
C ILE A 277 -15.55 6.84 -8.99
N PRO A 278 -15.91 7.48 -10.13
CA PRO A 278 -15.64 8.91 -10.31
C PRO A 278 -16.48 9.84 -9.42
N GLN A 279 -17.77 9.56 -9.25
CA GLN A 279 -18.64 10.32 -8.34
C GLN A 279 -18.22 10.05 -6.89
N SER A 280 -17.88 8.79 -6.59
CA SER A 280 -17.45 8.35 -5.27
C SER A 280 -16.16 9.03 -4.79
N LEU A 281 -15.20 9.36 -5.66
CA LEU A 281 -13.91 9.91 -5.22
C LEU A 281 -13.98 11.32 -4.65
N GLN A 282 -14.85 12.19 -5.18
CA GLN A 282 -15.05 13.54 -4.60
C GLN A 282 -15.74 13.43 -3.25
N ASP A 283 -16.76 12.59 -3.15
CA ASP A 283 -17.51 12.34 -1.92
C ASP A 283 -16.62 11.69 -0.86
N ILE A 284 -15.79 10.72 -1.25
CA ILE A 284 -14.74 10.12 -0.41
C ILE A 284 -13.77 11.21 0.05
N THR A 285 -13.22 12.01 -0.88
CA THR A 285 -12.27 13.08 -0.54
C THR A 285 -12.87 14.07 0.46
N GLN A 286 -14.12 14.48 0.28
CA GLN A 286 -14.81 15.37 1.20
C GLN A 286 -14.99 14.71 2.57
N SER A 287 -15.47 13.46 2.59
CA SER A 287 -15.65 12.68 3.82
C SER A 287 -14.34 12.53 4.61
N LEU A 288 -13.24 12.28 3.91
CA LEU A 288 -11.90 12.20 4.48
C LEU A 288 -11.44 13.52 5.10
N GLN A 289 -11.72 14.66 4.44
CA GLN A 289 -11.43 15.98 4.99
C GLN A 289 -12.30 16.30 6.21
N ASP A 290 -13.54 15.84 6.22
CA ASP A 290 -14.45 16.00 7.35
C ASP A 290 -13.96 15.20 8.56
N ILE A 291 -13.56 13.93 8.37
CA ILE A 291 -12.91 13.11 9.41
C ILE A 291 -11.69 13.83 9.96
N LYS A 292 -10.79 14.27 9.07
CA LYS A 292 -9.58 14.99 9.46
C LYS A 292 -9.91 16.22 10.29
N SER A 293 -10.89 17.01 9.87
CA SER A 293 -11.32 18.23 10.56
C SER A 293 -11.89 17.95 11.96
N GLN A 294 -12.56 16.81 12.13
CA GLN A 294 -13.05 16.38 13.44
C GLN A 294 -11.92 15.85 14.33
N LEU A 295 -11.01 15.05 13.79
CA LEU A 295 -9.87 14.52 14.53
C LEU A 295 -8.89 15.61 14.97
N ILE A 296 -8.67 16.66 14.16
CA ILE A 296 -7.84 17.82 14.55
C ILE A 296 -8.35 18.46 15.85
N LYS A 297 -9.67 18.47 16.09
CA LYS A 297 -10.26 19.09 17.28
C LYS A 297 -9.97 18.30 18.56
N VAL A 298 -9.79 16.98 18.46
CA VAL A 298 -9.64 16.10 19.64
C VAL A 298 -8.23 15.57 19.84
N CYS A 299 -7.49 15.30 18.76
CA CYS A 299 -6.16 14.70 18.85
C CYS A 299 -5.03 15.74 19.02
N GLY A 300 -5.37 17.03 19.17
CA GLY A 300 -4.44 18.11 19.46
C GLY A 300 -3.32 18.24 18.41
N PRO A 301 -2.04 18.24 18.81
CA PRO A 301 -0.92 18.51 17.89
C PRO A 301 -0.54 17.32 17.01
N ILE A 302 -1.13 16.13 17.21
CA ILE A 302 -0.76 14.92 16.48
C ILE A 302 -0.95 15.12 14.97
N PRO A 303 0.07 14.84 14.13
CA PRO A 303 -0.06 15.03 12.70
C PRO A 303 -1.10 14.09 12.12
N ILE A 304 -2.09 14.66 11.43
CA ILE A 304 -3.09 13.92 10.66
C ILE A 304 -2.76 14.04 9.18
N GLU A 305 -2.35 12.92 8.60
CA GLU A 305 -1.96 12.75 7.21
C GLU A 305 -3.11 12.11 6.45
N LEU A 306 -3.46 12.67 5.29
CA LEU A 306 -4.55 12.17 4.46
C LEU A 306 -4.01 11.74 3.11
N MET A 307 -4.20 10.48 2.77
CA MET A 307 -3.73 9.87 1.53
C MET A 307 -4.83 9.10 0.81
N HIS A 308 -4.67 8.99 -0.49
CA HIS A 308 -5.44 8.10 -1.34
C HIS A 308 -4.49 7.10 -1.96
N LEU A 309 -4.78 5.80 -1.87
CA LEU A 309 -3.97 4.80 -2.54
C LEU A 309 -3.99 5.03 -4.04
N ASP A 310 -2.82 4.76 -4.60
CA ASP A 310 -2.61 4.70 -6.01
C ASP A 310 -3.21 3.39 -6.53
N TYR A 311 -4.40 3.54 -7.09
CA TYR A 311 -5.23 2.51 -7.67
C TYR A 311 -4.52 1.78 -8.86
N ARG A 312 -3.31 2.22 -9.28
CA ARG A 312 -2.45 1.60 -10.31
C ARG A 312 -1.98 0.19 -9.97
N LEU A 313 -1.89 -0.18 -8.70
CA LEU A 313 -1.29 -1.45 -8.28
C LEU A 313 -2.29 -2.59 -8.07
N HIS A 314 -3.56 -2.39 -8.39
CA HIS A 314 -4.59 -3.40 -8.11
C HIS A 314 -4.60 -4.51 -9.17
N PRO A 315 -4.50 -5.82 -8.79
CA PRO A 315 -4.55 -6.94 -9.74
C PRO A 315 -5.85 -7.04 -10.53
N GLN A 316 -6.95 -6.46 -10.01
CA GLN A 316 -8.23 -6.35 -10.72
C GLN A 316 -8.25 -5.25 -11.77
N GLN A 317 -7.08 -4.68 -12.11
CA GLN A 317 -6.85 -4.18 -13.46
C GLN A 317 -7.38 -5.18 -14.49
N GLU A 318 -7.31 -6.50 -14.30
CA GLU A 318 -7.92 -7.41 -15.26
C GLU A 318 -9.42 -7.16 -15.51
N ASN A 319 -10.24 -6.80 -14.51
CA ASN A 319 -11.67 -6.56 -14.73
C ASN A 319 -11.97 -5.15 -15.25
N LEU A 320 -11.32 -4.11 -14.70
CA LEU A 320 -11.54 -2.73 -15.13
C LEU A 320 -10.80 -2.44 -16.45
N SER A 321 -9.59 -2.95 -16.60
CA SER A 321 -8.91 -3.10 -17.90
C SER A 321 -9.70 -4.03 -18.80
N GLN A 322 -10.31 -5.16 -18.40
CA GLN A 322 -11.16 -5.92 -19.34
C GLN A 322 -12.36 -5.11 -19.79
N CYS A 323 -13.11 -4.48 -18.89
CA CYS A 323 -14.30 -3.71 -19.26
C CYS A 323 -13.91 -2.52 -20.15
N MET A 324 -12.81 -1.84 -19.83
CA MET A 324 -12.28 -0.75 -20.63
C MET A 324 -11.54 -1.24 -21.88
N ASP A 325 -10.94 -2.40 -21.89
CA ASP A 325 -10.27 -3.02 -23.03
C ASP A 325 -11.33 -3.55 -23.98
N GLU A 326 -12.44 -4.11 -23.52
CA GLU A 326 -13.59 -4.51 -24.33
C GLU A 326 -14.30 -3.28 -24.90
N TRP A 327 -14.43 -2.21 -24.10
CA TRP A 327 -14.97 -0.95 -24.57
C TRP A 327 -14.04 -0.25 -25.57
N VAL A 328 -12.77 -0.08 -25.23
CA VAL A 328 -11.75 0.54 -26.09
C VAL A 328 -11.41 -0.35 -27.27
N LYS A 329 -11.41 -1.68 -27.18
CA LYS A 329 -11.28 -2.57 -28.36
C LYS A 329 -12.53 -2.51 -29.21
N GLY A 330 -13.73 -2.55 -28.63
CA GLY A 330 -14.97 -2.37 -29.41
C GLY A 330 -14.97 -1.05 -30.20
N ASP A 331 -14.48 0.02 -29.58
CA ASP A 331 -14.37 1.34 -30.19
C ASP A 331 -13.13 1.48 -31.11
N ALA A 332 -11.98 0.89 -30.78
CA ALA A 332 -10.73 0.97 -31.56
C ALA A 332 -10.70 0.00 -32.74
N GLU A 333 -11.30 -1.18 -32.60
CA GLU A 333 -11.52 -2.14 -33.70
C GLU A 333 -12.55 -1.64 -34.71
N SER A 334 -13.40 -0.67 -34.33
CA SER A 334 -14.28 0.03 -35.27
C SER A 334 -13.53 0.78 -36.37
N GLN A 335 -12.20 0.95 -36.23
CA GLN A 335 -11.32 1.76 -37.08
C GLN A 335 -11.78 3.22 -37.24
N SER A 336 -12.84 3.68 -36.56
CA SER A 336 -13.32 5.04 -36.68
C SER A 336 -12.43 5.96 -35.84
N PRO A 337 -11.79 6.98 -36.44
CA PRO A 337 -11.07 8.00 -35.69
C PRO A 337 -11.94 8.61 -34.59
N GLU A 338 -13.25 8.70 -34.77
CA GLU A 338 -14.22 9.27 -33.84
C GLU A 338 -14.33 8.51 -32.51
N ALA A 339 -14.27 7.18 -32.52
CA ALA A 339 -14.37 6.38 -31.30
C ALA A 339 -13.10 6.49 -30.43
N VAL A 340 -11.92 6.47 -31.07
CA VAL A 340 -10.64 6.72 -30.39
C VAL A 340 -10.58 8.14 -29.80
N ARG A 341 -11.21 9.12 -30.48
CA ARG A 341 -11.35 10.50 -29.96
C ARG A 341 -12.31 10.59 -28.77
N GLY A 342 -13.43 9.87 -28.80
CA GLY A 342 -14.39 9.80 -27.70
C GLY A 342 -13.72 9.26 -26.43
N ALA A 343 -13.02 8.13 -26.55
CA ALA A 343 -12.25 7.54 -25.47
C ALA A 343 -11.20 8.52 -24.90
N PHE A 344 -10.40 9.15 -25.76
CA PHE A 344 -9.37 10.10 -25.30
C PHE A 344 -9.96 11.36 -24.64
N THR A 345 -11.11 11.85 -25.12
CA THR A 345 -11.79 13.01 -24.54
C THR A 345 -12.31 12.70 -23.13
N ILE A 346 -12.95 11.54 -22.95
CA ILE A 346 -13.49 11.07 -21.66
C ILE A 346 -12.37 10.85 -20.64
N ILE A 347 -11.27 10.19 -21.05
CA ILE A 347 -10.09 9.98 -20.21
C ILE A 347 -9.47 11.30 -19.75
N SER A 348 -9.61 12.36 -20.56
CA SER A 348 -8.94 13.63 -20.34
C SER A 348 -9.62 14.60 -19.36
N GLU A 349 -10.86 14.33 -18.96
CA GLU A 349 -11.59 15.16 -17.98
C GLU A 349 -11.36 14.69 -16.54
N ALA A 350 -10.90 13.44 -16.34
CA ALA A 350 -10.61 12.86 -15.03
C ALA A 350 -9.19 13.23 -14.54
N LYS A 351 -9.09 14.25 -13.68
CA LYS A 351 -7.81 14.81 -13.20
C LYS A 351 -6.94 13.84 -12.38
N LEU A 352 -7.54 12.86 -11.70
CA LEU A 352 -6.80 11.94 -10.82
C LEU A 352 -6.52 10.58 -11.46
N LEU A 353 -7.37 10.11 -12.38
CA LEU A 353 -7.39 8.76 -13.00
C LEU A 353 -6.44 8.61 -14.20
N SER A 354 -5.66 9.65 -14.49
CA SER A 354 -5.13 9.83 -15.84
C SER A 354 -4.01 8.88 -16.23
N ASP A 355 -3.22 8.34 -15.31
CA ASP A 355 -2.14 7.41 -15.68
C ASP A 355 -2.67 6.02 -16.02
N ILE A 356 -3.59 5.47 -15.22
CA ILE A 356 -4.20 4.15 -15.53
C ILE A 356 -5.03 4.23 -16.77
N LEU A 357 -5.91 5.22 -16.86
CA LEU A 357 -6.78 5.35 -18.02
C LEU A 357 -5.94 5.47 -19.30
N MET A 358 -4.79 6.17 -19.22
CA MET A 358 -3.84 6.21 -20.33
C MET A 358 -3.13 4.88 -20.55
N ASP A 359 -2.76 4.13 -19.51
CA ASP A 359 -2.13 2.80 -19.66
C ASP A 359 -3.07 1.80 -20.33
N VAL A 360 -4.33 1.71 -19.86
CA VAL A 360 -5.37 0.87 -20.47
C VAL A 360 -5.57 1.25 -21.92
N TRP A 361 -5.72 2.55 -22.20
CA TRP A 361 -5.89 3.04 -23.56
C TRP A 361 -4.69 2.72 -24.45
N VAL A 362 -3.47 2.95 -23.96
CA VAL A 362 -2.21 2.63 -24.67
C VAL A 362 -2.07 1.12 -24.88
N ASN A 363 -2.53 0.29 -23.96
CA ASN A 363 -2.47 -1.17 -24.09
C ASN A 363 -3.51 -1.71 -25.09
N ALA A 364 -4.70 -1.12 -25.14
CA ALA A 364 -5.76 -1.51 -26.06
C ALA A 364 -5.48 -1.13 -27.52
N ILE A 365 -4.59 -0.15 -27.77
CA ILE A 365 -4.26 0.31 -29.12
C ILE A 365 -3.18 -0.55 -29.79
N ASP A 366 -3.50 -1.00 -31.00
CA ASP A 366 -2.55 -1.52 -31.98
C ASP A 366 -1.83 -0.36 -32.67
N PHE A 367 -0.60 -0.08 -32.24
CA PHE A 367 0.17 1.06 -32.75
C PHE A 367 0.64 0.89 -34.20
N ASP A 368 0.68 -0.34 -34.73
CA ASP A 368 1.04 -0.56 -36.13
C ASP A 368 -0.07 -0.09 -37.09
N LYS A 369 -1.31 -0.05 -36.60
CA LYS A 369 -2.48 0.46 -37.33
C LYS A 369 -2.84 1.90 -36.96
N PHE A 370 -2.15 2.48 -35.98
CA PHE A 370 -2.52 3.77 -35.40
C PHE A 370 -1.94 4.95 -36.20
N HIS A 371 -2.82 5.73 -36.83
CA HIS A 371 -2.45 6.94 -37.55
C HIS A 371 -2.39 8.17 -36.64
N PHE A 372 -1.28 8.36 -35.92
CA PHE A 372 -1.08 9.47 -34.98
C PHE A 372 -1.37 10.86 -35.57
N ASN A 373 -1.11 11.07 -36.87
CA ASN A 373 -1.38 12.35 -37.54
C ASN A 373 -2.87 12.76 -37.48
N LEU A 374 -3.81 11.81 -37.42
CA LEU A 374 -5.24 12.08 -37.27
C LEU A 374 -5.58 12.67 -35.90
N PHE A 375 -4.77 12.42 -34.88
CA PHE A 375 -4.94 12.97 -33.53
C PHE A 375 -4.52 14.44 -33.44
N CYS A 376 -3.43 14.79 -34.12
CA CYS A 376 -2.90 16.16 -34.16
C CYS A 376 -3.74 17.10 -35.04
N GLN A 377 -4.31 16.60 -36.14
CA GLN A 377 -5.01 17.42 -37.14
C GLN A 377 -6.37 17.96 -36.67
N ASN A 378 -6.97 17.39 -35.61
CA ASN A 378 -8.35 17.67 -35.23
C ASN A 378 -8.50 18.43 -33.91
N GLY A 379 -7.43 19.08 -33.43
CA GLY A 379 -7.48 19.98 -32.26
C GLY A 379 -7.65 19.30 -30.89
N ILE A 380 -7.69 17.97 -30.83
CA ILE A 380 -7.82 17.18 -29.59
C ILE A 380 -6.53 17.22 -28.77
N LEU A 381 -5.41 17.05 -29.47
CA LEU A 381 -4.12 17.54 -29.01
C LEU A 381 -3.94 18.88 -29.71
N ASN A 382 -4.43 19.97 -29.10
CA ASN A 382 -4.11 21.29 -29.63
C ASN A 382 -2.58 21.47 -29.51
N PRO A 383 -1.85 21.55 -30.63
CA PRO A 383 -0.40 21.74 -30.63
C PRO A 383 -0.05 23.19 -30.32
N ASP A 384 -0.90 23.93 -29.61
CA ASP A 384 -0.51 25.20 -29.01
C ASP A 384 0.46 24.91 -27.85
N PHE A 385 1.65 24.47 -28.23
CA PHE A 385 2.77 24.01 -27.41
C PHE A 385 3.33 25.14 -26.52
N ASN A 386 2.84 26.36 -26.72
CA ASN A 386 3.10 27.51 -25.86
C ASN A 386 2.22 27.50 -24.60
N GLN A 387 1.15 26.71 -24.53
CA GLN A 387 0.41 26.47 -23.30
C GLN A 387 1.16 25.44 -22.46
N THR A 388 1.92 25.96 -21.50
CA THR A 388 2.89 25.29 -20.62
C THR A 388 2.38 24.12 -19.76
N LYS A 389 1.14 23.63 -19.95
CA LYS A 389 0.56 22.54 -19.13
C LYS A 389 -0.43 21.67 -19.92
N ASN A 390 0.03 20.96 -20.94
CA ASN A 390 -0.77 19.88 -21.53
C ASN A 390 -0.58 18.58 -20.73
N LEU A 391 -1.22 18.51 -19.56
CA LEU A 391 -1.20 17.33 -18.68
C LEU A 391 -1.60 16.05 -19.44
N LYS A 392 -2.48 16.17 -20.46
CA LYS A 392 -2.93 15.03 -21.28
C LYS A 392 -1.75 14.39 -22.02
N LEU A 393 -0.91 15.21 -22.63
CA LEU A 393 0.24 14.70 -23.38
C LEU A 393 1.32 14.16 -22.45
N GLU A 394 1.52 14.78 -21.29
CA GLU A 394 2.41 14.26 -20.26
C GLU A 394 2.00 12.84 -19.85
N ASN A 395 0.72 12.64 -19.51
CA ASN A 395 0.20 11.34 -19.08
C ASN A 395 0.32 10.29 -20.20
N LEU A 396 -0.05 10.66 -21.43
CA LEU A 396 0.09 9.78 -22.60
C LEU A 396 1.55 9.39 -22.85
N THR A 397 2.46 10.36 -22.80
CA THR A 397 3.90 10.10 -23.01
C THR A 397 4.44 9.16 -21.95
N LEU A 398 4.07 9.36 -20.67
CA LEU A 398 4.49 8.49 -19.58
C LEU A 398 3.90 7.07 -19.72
N ALA A 399 2.65 6.93 -20.17
CA ALA A 399 2.03 5.63 -20.45
C ALA A 399 2.74 4.88 -21.58
N LEU A 400 3.06 5.59 -22.67
CA LEU A 400 3.83 5.03 -23.77
C LEU A 400 5.24 4.60 -23.33
N LEU A 401 5.90 5.41 -22.48
CA LEU A 401 7.21 5.05 -21.91
C LEU A 401 7.13 3.79 -21.05
N ARG A 402 6.08 3.63 -20.22
CA ARG A 402 5.84 2.40 -19.45
C ARG A 402 5.71 1.19 -20.39
N LYS A 403 4.80 1.25 -21.37
CA LYS A 403 4.60 0.19 -22.36
C LYS A 403 5.90 -0.14 -23.11
N TYR A 404 6.66 0.87 -23.52
CA TYR A 404 7.94 0.68 -24.21
C TYR A 404 8.99 -0.01 -23.34
N ASN A 405 9.06 0.31 -22.04
CA ASN A 405 10.01 -0.33 -21.13
C ASN A 405 9.69 -1.81 -20.92
N ASP A 406 8.40 -2.16 -20.90
CA ASP A 406 7.95 -3.55 -20.77
C ASP A 406 8.07 -4.32 -22.10
N GLN A 407 7.75 -3.65 -23.21
CA GLN A 407 7.72 -4.21 -24.57
C GLN A 407 8.33 -3.21 -25.56
N PRO A 408 9.67 -3.24 -25.75
CA PRO A 408 10.35 -2.33 -26.65
C PRO A 408 9.89 -2.52 -28.09
N ASP A 409 9.33 -1.47 -28.68
CA ASP A 409 8.85 -1.45 -30.06
C ASP A 409 9.30 -0.20 -30.81
N SER A 410 9.60 -0.35 -32.10
CA SER A 410 10.11 0.72 -32.95
C SER A 410 9.06 1.78 -33.29
N SER A 411 7.80 1.37 -33.46
CA SER A 411 6.66 2.26 -33.71
C SER A 411 6.37 3.10 -32.46
N LEU A 412 6.36 2.47 -31.28
CA LEU A 412 6.26 3.16 -29.98
C LEU A 412 7.39 4.16 -29.77
N LYS A 413 8.64 3.77 -30.02
CA LYS A 413 9.79 4.67 -29.90
C LYS A 413 9.67 5.89 -30.83
N ALA A 414 9.26 5.68 -32.08
CA ALA A 414 9.05 6.76 -33.03
C ALA A 414 7.93 7.71 -32.57
N LEU A 415 6.85 7.17 -32.01
CA LEU A 415 5.74 7.95 -31.46
C LEU A 415 6.18 8.77 -30.24
N ILE A 416 6.85 8.16 -29.27
CA ILE A 416 7.39 8.85 -28.08
C ILE A 416 8.30 10.00 -28.53
N ASN A 417 9.22 9.75 -29.46
CA ASN A 417 10.12 10.79 -29.96
C ASN A 417 9.37 11.97 -30.60
N LYS A 418 8.29 11.71 -31.35
CA LYS A 418 7.44 12.78 -31.91
C LYS A 418 6.74 13.59 -30.81
N LEU A 419 6.25 12.92 -29.77
CA LEU A 419 5.55 13.55 -28.66
C LEU A 419 6.48 14.47 -27.85
N VAL A 420 7.67 13.97 -27.51
CA VAL A 420 8.61 14.71 -26.63
C VAL A 420 9.30 15.87 -27.32
N VAL A 421 9.44 15.87 -28.66
CA VAL A 421 9.98 17.02 -29.43
C VAL A 421 9.19 18.30 -29.12
N SER A 422 7.91 18.15 -28.77
CA SER A 422 7.05 19.29 -28.50
C SER A 422 7.07 19.72 -27.02
N TYR A 423 7.80 19.01 -26.15
CA TYR A 423 7.85 19.23 -24.70
C TYR A 423 9.28 19.09 -24.18
N PRO A 424 10.04 20.19 -24.09
CA PRO A 424 11.45 20.16 -23.67
C PRO A 424 11.68 19.39 -22.37
N THR A 425 10.79 19.55 -21.38
CA THR A 425 10.88 18.81 -20.11
C THR A 425 10.74 17.30 -20.25
N LEU A 426 9.95 16.81 -21.22
CA LEU A 426 9.83 15.37 -21.49
C LEU A 426 10.95 14.88 -22.43
N GLN A 427 11.56 15.78 -23.20
CA GLN A 427 12.68 15.45 -24.06
C GLN A 427 13.91 15.01 -23.24
N ASP A 428 14.27 15.80 -22.23
CA ASP A 428 15.38 15.46 -21.31
C ASP A 428 15.11 14.13 -20.59
N PHE A 429 13.87 13.94 -20.13
CA PHE A 429 13.45 12.69 -19.49
C PHE A 429 13.51 11.49 -20.43
N ASN A 430 13.04 11.64 -21.67
CA ASN A 430 13.08 10.56 -22.66
C ASN A 430 14.51 10.18 -23.01
N ASN A 431 15.41 11.17 -23.18
CA ASN A 431 16.82 10.92 -23.40
C ASN A 431 17.43 10.07 -22.28
N PHE A 432 17.09 10.39 -21.02
CA PHE A 432 17.45 9.59 -19.87
C PHE A 432 16.89 8.17 -19.94
N CYS A 433 15.61 8.00 -20.25
CA CYS A 433 14.96 6.68 -20.32
C CYS A 433 15.65 5.73 -21.32
N GLN A 434 16.17 6.25 -22.44
CA GLN A 434 16.88 5.45 -23.44
C GLN A 434 18.18 4.82 -22.91
N ASN A 435 18.85 5.45 -21.92
CA ASN A 435 20.15 5.01 -21.39
C ASN A 435 20.21 5.08 -19.84
N THR A 436 19.14 4.65 -19.18
CA THR A 436 18.91 4.82 -17.73
C THR A 436 20.13 4.46 -16.86
N LYS A 437 20.79 3.31 -17.11
CA LYS A 437 21.91 2.83 -16.27
C LYS A 437 23.16 3.71 -16.33
N GLU A 438 23.47 4.22 -17.51
CA GLU A 438 24.68 5.03 -17.75
C GLU A 438 24.45 6.48 -17.32
N GLN A 439 23.22 6.97 -17.44
CA GLN A 439 22.88 8.37 -17.19
C GLN A 439 22.28 8.63 -15.80
N GLU A 440 22.05 7.61 -14.97
CA GLU A 440 21.39 7.79 -13.67
C GLU A 440 22.08 8.82 -12.76
N ASP A 441 23.41 8.80 -12.69
CA ASP A 441 24.14 9.74 -11.84
C ASP A 441 23.88 11.18 -12.29
N ASP A 442 24.12 11.46 -13.58
CA ASP A 442 23.86 12.75 -14.22
C ASP A 442 22.40 13.17 -14.05
N PHE A 443 21.47 12.25 -14.27
CA PHE A 443 20.04 12.48 -14.11
C PHE A 443 19.73 12.94 -12.69
N LEU A 444 20.21 12.21 -11.68
CA LEU A 444 20.01 12.59 -10.30
C LEU A 444 20.65 13.95 -9.97
N TYR A 445 21.70 14.40 -10.69
CA TYR A 445 22.44 15.65 -10.39
C TYR A 445 21.82 16.87 -11.03
N GLN A 446 21.35 16.72 -12.26
CA GLN A 446 20.92 17.82 -13.11
C GLN A 446 19.42 18.07 -13.03
N ASN A 447 18.65 17.09 -12.55
CA ASN A 447 17.20 17.15 -12.59
C ASN A 447 16.57 17.45 -11.23
N ASP A 448 15.31 17.89 -11.29
CA ASP A 448 14.53 18.32 -10.15
C ASP A 448 13.43 17.30 -9.76
N ALA A 449 12.58 17.69 -8.83
CA ALA A 449 11.50 16.84 -8.34
C ALA A 449 10.41 16.56 -9.39
N LYS A 450 10.22 17.40 -10.43
CA LYS A 450 9.25 17.12 -11.49
C LYS A 450 9.76 16.01 -12.41
N GLN A 451 11.05 16.00 -12.69
CA GLN A 451 11.70 14.91 -13.44
C GLN A 451 11.71 13.59 -12.65
N PHE A 452 11.92 13.65 -11.34
CA PHE A 452 11.80 12.46 -10.49
C PHE A 452 10.35 11.97 -10.38
N GLU A 453 9.37 12.88 -10.39
CA GLU A 453 7.95 12.53 -10.52
C GLU A 453 7.71 11.77 -11.84
N PHE A 454 8.28 12.22 -12.96
CA PHE A 454 8.21 11.50 -14.24
C PHE A 454 8.85 10.12 -14.16
N ALA A 455 10.04 10.00 -13.59
CA ALA A 455 10.72 8.73 -13.38
C ALA A 455 9.83 7.73 -12.61
N LEU A 456 9.25 8.17 -11.49
CA LEU A 456 8.37 7.34 -10.68
C LEU A 456 7.07 6.97 -11.41
N ARG A 457 6.45 7.93 -12.09
CA ARG A 457 5.23 7.67 -12.85
C ARG A 457 5.50 6.75 -14.03
N ALA A 458 6.67 6.82 -14.67
CA ALA A 458 7.09 5.91 -15.73
C ALA A 458 7.66 4.57 -15.22
N ASN A 459 7.55 4.28 -13.91
CA ASN A 459 8.04 3.07 -13.26
C ASN A 459 9.57 2.83 -13.45
N ILE A 460 10.34 3.92 -13.57
CA ILE A 460 11.81 3.85 -13.67
C ILE A 460 12.40 3.65 -12.28
N LYS A 461 13.20 2.60 -12.11
CA LYS A 461 13.95 2.33 -10.88
C LYS A 461 15.25 3.12 -10.88
N LEU A 462 15.46 3.89 -9.80
CA LEU A 462 16.67 4.70 -9.59
C LEU A 462 17.47 4.11 -8.42
N GLU A 463 18.30 3.11 -8.71
CA GLU A 463 19.01 2.29 -7.73
C GLU A 463 20.13 3.04 -6.98
N LYS A 464 20.73 4.06 -7.62
CA LYS A 464 21.82 4.89 -7.06
C LYS A 464 21.32 6.04 -6.20
N ALA A 465 20.01 6.28 -6.14
CA ALA A 465 19.41 7.37 -5.36
C ALA A 465 19.87 7.36 -3.89
N ILE A 466 19.97 6.18 -3.27
CA ILE A 466 20.38 6.05 -1.87
C ILE A 466 21.88 6.33 -1.65
N GLU A 467 22.73 5.91 -2.58
CA GLU A 467 24.18 6.18 -2.50
C GLU A 467 24.45 7.67 -2.65
N LYS A 468 23.71 8.32 -3.56
CA LYS A 468 23.76 9.77 -3.70
C LYS A 468 23.27 10.49 -2.45
N PHE A 469 22.16 10.03 -1.89
CA PHE A 469 21.63 10.60 -0.65
C PHE A 469 22.63 10.47 0.50
N LYS A 470 23.33 9.33 0.58
CA LYS A 470 24.41 9.08 1.52
C LYS A 470 25.59 10.03 1.32
N ALA A 471 26.05 10.20 0.08
CA ALA A 471 27.18 11.05 -0.28
C ALA A 471 26.92 12.56 -0.10
N ALA A 472 25.65 13.00 -0.08
CA ALA A 472 25.30 14.40 0.09
C ALA A 472 25.86 14.97 1.43
N PRO A 473 26.45 16.19 1.44
CA PRO A 473 26.99 16.79 2.66
C PRO A 473 25.96 16.92 3.79
N VAL A 474 26.39 16.86 5.04
CA VAL A 474 25.47 17.04 6.19
C VAL A 474 24.87 18.46 6.23
N SER A 475 25.42 19.43 5.50
CA SER A 475 24.83 20.77 5.37
C SER A 475 23.68 20.85 4.34
N TYR A 476 23.58 19.88 3.43
CA TYR A 476 22.66 19.90 2.29
C TYR A 476 21.89 18.59 2.18
N VAL A 477 20.57 18.66 2.15
CA VAL A 477 19.71 17.50 1.99
C VAL A 477 19.00 17.64 0.63
N PRO A 478 19.28 16.77 -0.35
CA PRO A 478 18.62 16.84 -1.65
C PRO A 478 17.17 16.38 -1.52
N THR A 479 16.29 17.32 -1.21
CA THR A 479 14.86 17.12 -0.92
C THR A 479 14.17 16.22 -1.96
N ALA A 480 14.45 16.45 -3.25
CA ALA A 480 13.88 15.67 -4.34
C ALA A 480 14.28 14.18 -4.28
N ILE A 481 15.54 13.88 -3.92
CA ILE A 481 16.03 12.51 -3.73
C ILE A 481 15.36 11.86 -2.51
N CYS A 482 15.12 12.61 -1.43
CA CYS A 482 14.39 12.08 -0.27
C CYS A 482 13.00 11.59 -0.66
N TRP A 483 12.30 12.32 -1.53
CA TRP A 483 10.98 11.91 -1.99
C TRP A 483 11.04 10.72 -2.93
N LEU A 484 12.06 10.63 -3.78
CA LEU A 484 12.29 9.47 -4.62
C LEU A 484 12.48 8.20 -3.77
N LEU A 485 13.28 8.29 -2.70
CA LEU A 485 13.46 7.20 -1.75
C LEU A 485 12.16 6.87 -1.00
N ALA A 486 11.36 7.88 -0.68
CA ALA A 486 10.06 7.72 -0.02
C ALA A 486 8.97 7.11 -0.92
N ALA A 487 9.15 7.13 -2.23
CA ALA A 487 8.24 6.54 -3.20
C ALA A 487 8.48 5.05 -3.47
N SER A 488 9.58 4.50 -2.97
CA SER A 488 9.92 3.09 -3.15
C SER A 488 9.48 2.27 -1.93
N PRO A 489 8.98 1.04 -2.11
CA PRO A 489 8.74 0.13 -0.99
C PRO A 489 10.06 -0.17 -0.27
N PRO A 490 10.07 -0.21 1.06
CA PRO A 490 11.31 -0.40 1.79
C PRO A 490 11.70 -1.88 1.75
N THR A 491 12.90 -2.15 1.23
CA THR A 491 13.55 -3.49 1.27
C THR A 491 14.55 -3.56 2.42
N LYS A 492 14.91 -4.77 2.86
CA LYS A 492 15.91 -4.96 3.93
C LYS A 492 17.20 -4.21 3.63
N SER A 493 17.69 -4.31 2.39
CA SER A 493 18.90 -3.62 1.94
C SER A 493 18.76 -2.10 1.99
N SER A 494 17.65 -1.55 1.49
CA SER A 494 17.41 -0.11 1.52
C SER A 494 17.27 0.43 2.95
N ILE A 495 16.56 -0.28 3.82
CA ILE A 495 16.42 0.10 5.24
C ILE A 495 17.79 0.08 5.92
N TYR A 496 18.55 -1.00 5.75
CA TYR A 496 19.91 -1.09 6.32
C TYR A 496 20.78 0.08 5.86
N LYS A 497 20.76 0.44 4.57
CA LYS A 497 21.48 1.60 4.05
C LYS A 497 20.99 2.92 4.65
N ILE A 498 19.67 3.09 4.89
CA ILE A 498 19.11 4.26 5.57
C ILE A 498 19.55 4.32 7.03
N LEU A 499 19.59 3.19 7.73
CA LEU A 499 20.00 3.10 9.13
C LEU A 499 21.46 3.54 9.34
N LEU A 500 22.33 3.29 8.36
CA LEU A 500 23.72 3.75 8.35
C LEU A 500 23.89 5.27 8.11
N LEU A 501 22.82 6.02 7.86
CA LEU A 501 22.89 7.46 7.66
C LEU A 501 22.97 8.22 9.00
N ASP A 502 23.43 9.47 8.92
CA ASP A 502 23.44 10.35 10.09
C ASP A 502 22.00 10.59 10.63
N PRO A 503 21.84 10.84 11.95
CA PRO A 503 20.52 10.98 12.56
C PRO A 503 19.60 12.00 11.89
N LYS A 504 20.14 13.08 11.31
CA LYS A 504 19.35 14.10 10.63
C LYS A 504 18.74 13.55 9.35
N LYS A 505 19.50 12.79 8.55
CA LYS A 505 18.99 12.13 7.35
C LYS A 505 17.99 11.02 7.68
N ARG A 506 18.25 10.21 8.71
CA ARG A 506 17.28 9.19 9.18
C ARG A 506 15.96 9.77 9.66
N ALA A 507 16.01 10.92 10.34
CA ALA A 507 14.80 11.61 10.81
C ALA A 507 13.82 11.95 9.67
N ILE A 508 14.29 12.12 8.43
CA ILE A 508 13.41 12.36 7.28
C ILE A 508 12.43 11.20 7.10
N PHE A 509 12.85 9.96 7.32
CA PHE A 509 12.02 8.76 7.27
C PHE A 509 11.37 8.40 8.61
N GLY A 510 11.51 9.26 9.63
CA GLY A 510 11.02 9.00 10.98
C GLY A 510 11.80 7.91 11.73
N LEU A 511 12.99 7.54 11.26
CA LEU A 511 13.87 6.53 11.87
C LEU A 511 14.90 7.18 12.81
N CYS A 512 14.44 8.01 13.76
CA CYS A 512 15.29 8.56 14.80
C CYS A 512 14.67 8.40 16.19
N THR A 513 15.52 8.44 17.22
CA THR A 513 15.06 8.40 18.62
C THR A 513 14.56 9.78 19.07
N PRO A 514 13.73 9.85 20.13
CA PRO A 514 13.33 11.13 20.72
C PRO A 514 14.54 12.02 21.05
N GLN A 515 15.62 11.45 21.59
CA GLN A 515 16.83 12.17 21.98
C GLN A 515 17.59 12.72 20.75
N GLU A 516 17.67 11.94 19.67
CA GLU A 516 18.22 12.41 18.39
C GLU A 516 17.41 13.57 17.83
N TRP A 517 16.09 13.44 17.85
CA TRP A 517 15.21 14.51 17.39
C TRP A 517 15.35 15.79 18.22
N GLN A 518 15.41 15.71 19.55
CA GLN A 518 15.66 16.88 20.40
C GLN A 518 16.99 17.57 20.08
N LYS A 519 18.06 16.80 19.78
CA LYS A 519 19.34 17.36 19.34
C LYS A 519 19.23 18.06 17.99
N ILE A 520 18.43 17.54 17.07
CA ILE A 520 18.16 18.16 15.76
C ILE A 520 17.37 19.46 15.95
N LYS A 521 16.28 19.44 16.73
CA LYS A 521 15.42 20.61 17.01
C LYS A 521 16.16 21.79 17.64
N LYS A 522 17.21 21.54 18.44
CA LYS A 522 18.06 22.62 19.00
C LYS A 522 18.72 23.50 17.93
N ARG A 523 18.76 23.06 16.67
CA ARG A 523 19.31 23.81 15.54
C ARG A 523 18.21 24.02 14.48
N GLN A 524 17.65 25.23 14.44
CA GLN A 524 16.48 25.57 13.60
C GLN A 524 16.70 25.29 12.11
N ASP A 525 17.92 25.50 11.60
CA ASP A 525 18.30 25.19 10.22
C ASP A 525 18.16 23.69 9.92
N LYS A 526 18.59 22.83 10.85
CA LYS A 526 18.51 21.37 10.70
C LYS A 526 17.09 20.86 10.81
N GLU A 527 16.31 21.38 11.77
CA GLU A 527 14.89 21.05 11.89
C GLU A 527 14.15 21.43 10.61
N ARG A 528 14.37 22.65 10.10
CA ARG A 528 13.76 23.12 8.86
C ARG A 528 14.10 22.21 7.68
N GLN A 529 15.36 21.81 7.49
CA GLN A 529 15.76 20.89 6.42
C GLN A 529 15.05 19.53 6.51
N VAL A 530 14.96 18.95 7.71
CA VAL A 530 14.27 17.68 7.92
C VAL A 530 12.78 17.82 7.61
N LEU A 531 12.15 18.88 8.12
CA LEU A 531 10.73 19.15 7.88
C LEU A 531 10.45 19.46 6.41
N ASP A 532 11.33 20.15 5.69
CA ASP A 532 11.19 20.42 4.25
C ASP A 532 11.15 19.09 3.47
N CYS A 533 12.07 18.17 3.76
CA CYS A 533 12.08 16.83 3.16
C CYS A 533 10.86 16.01 3.54
N ARG A 534 10.33 16.23 4.74
CA ARG A 534 9.10 15.60 5.24
C ARG A 534 7.81 16.31 4.80
N ARG A 535 7.86 17.32 3.92
CA ARG A 535 6.68 18.13 3.52
C ARG A 535 5.94 18.76 4.71
N LYS A 536 6.73 19.26 5.67
CA LYS A 536 6.30 19.85 6.93
C LYS A 536 5.56 18.88 7.87
N ARG A 537 5.64 17.56 7.63
CA ARG A 537 5.10 16.55 8.56
C ARG A 537 5.97 16.52 9.81
N PRO A 538 5.44 16.93 10.98
CA PRO A 538 6.23 16.98 12.20
C PRO A 538 6.60 15.57 12.66
N LEU A 539 7.63 15.50 13.51
CA LEU A 539 7.93 14.33 14.31
C LEU A 539 7.52 14.64 15.75
N ILE A 540 6.49 13.96 16.23
CA ILE A 540 5.99 14.11 17.59
C ILE A 540 6.34 12.86 18.37
N TYR A 541 7.34 12.99 19.24
CA TYR A 541 7.66 11.97 20.22
C TYR A 541 7.05 12.40 21.55
N SER A 542 6.31 11.49 22.14
CA SER A 542 5.89 11.55 23.53
C SER A 542 7.15 11.66 24.40
N TYR A 543 7.28 12.74 25.16
CA TYR A 543 8.51 13.05 25.88
C TYR A 543 8.74 12.03 27.00
N SER A 544 9.79 11.21 26.90
CA SER A 544 10.48 10.73 28.09
C SER A 544 11.42 11.85 28.55
N LEU A 545 11.10 12.48 29.69
CA LEU A 545 12.05 13.31 30.43
C LEU A 545 13.27 12.48 30.85
#